data_AF-A0A260ZI96-F1
#
_entry.id   AF-A0A260ZI96-F1
#
_cell.length_a   1.000
_cell.length_b   1.000
_cell.length_c   1.000
_cell.angle_alpha   90.00
_cell.angle_beta   90.00
_cell.angle_gamma   90.00
#
_symmetry.space_group_name_H-M   'P 1'
#
loop_
_entity.id
_entity.type
_entity.pdbx_description
1 polymer ?
#
loop_
_entity_poly.entity_id
_entity_poly.type
_entity_poly.pdbx_seq_one_letter_code
_entity_poly.pdbx_strand_id
1 'polypeptide(L)'
;MIFRDIPTAKPSCVMLIFWIIFPAIANAATCPACPPGGMWSEWVANGNCAATCGACANLTYTRTCLSSAIPNCPCIGANSAIKPCGTQACNYPRTNGPTKPCCDGSTPIVYNNLYHCGTVAQLAPISYCCPDNGTWSAWSAWKETAPGKIEYTRNRICVSSGYGCQCVGESAENKFECPCPPLKQSDCVYTPTNKAVYTARAPQYHAMQCKAVFLVETSSFRETFYDPQTGANNQIDMVTTVMYKKNDKCYETKFKTYEGAANSTDGQMQPVEFKCDIETMTWTGTNEYTKEVLTGVTAIGQYYTPKPKPTSP
;
A
#
# COMPACT_ATOMS: atom_id res chain seq x y z
N MET A 1 51.00 7.04 42.25
CA MET A 1 51.87 6.13 41.47
C MET A 1 50.97 4.98 41.02
N ILE A 2 50.65 4.75 39.75
CA ILE A 2 51.25 5.06 38.44
C ILE A 2 50.06 5.28 37.48
N PHE A 3 50.04 6.38 36.73
CA PHE A 3 49.25 6.51 35.50
C PHE A 3 50.23 6.49 34.33
N ARG A 4 49.96 5.68 33.30
CA ARG A 4 50.72 5.66 32.04
C ARG A 4 49.91 6.43 30.99
N ASP A 5 50.52 7.46 30.45
CA ASP A 5 50.01 8.28 29.35
C ASP A 5 50.09 7.55 28.00
N ILE A 6 49.06 7.74 27.17
CA ILE A 6 49.04 7.38 25.74
C ILE A 6 49.07 8.70 24.96
N PRO A 7 49.99 8.89 23.98
CA PRO A 7 50.10 10.14 23.26
C PRO A 7 49.09 10.23 22.10
N THR A 8 48.57 11.45 21.96
CA THR A 8 47.72 11.97 20.90
C THR A 8 48.49 12.18 19.60
N ALA A 9 47.99 11.64 18.48
CA ALA A 9 48.52 11.92 17.14
C ALA A 9 47.68 13.01 16.44
N LYS A 10 48.38 14.04 15.94
CA LYS A 10 47.88 15.21 15.20
C LYS A 10 47.39 14.85 13.78
N PRO A 11 46.50 15.67 13.18
CA PRO A 11 45.97 15.48 11.84
C PRO A 11 46.94 16.01 10.79
N SER A 12 47.21 15.23 9.73
CA SER A 12 47.92 15.71 8.56
C SER A 12 46.96 15.81 7.37
N CYS A 13 46.84 17.03 6.89
CA CYS A 13 46.06 17.47 5.74
C CYS A 13 46.84 17.12 4.47
N VAL A 14 46.41 16.09 3.75
CA VAL A 14 46.74 15.90 2.33
C VAL A 14 45.42 15.67 1.60
N MET A 15 44.88 16.78 1.12
CA MET A 15 43.80 16.85 0.17
C MET A 15 44.32 16.52 -1.24
N LEU A 16 43.39 16.00 -2.05
CA LEU A 16 43.16 16.36 -3.46
C LEU A 16 43.83 15.53 -4.58
N ILE A 17 42.90 15.04 -5.42
CA ILE A 17 43.04 14.66 -6.85
C ILE A 17 43.27 13.16 -7.11
N PHE A 18 42.20 12.38 -6.92
CA PHE A 18 41.92 11.19 -7.72
C PHE A 18 40.44 11.22 -8.13
N TRP A 19 40.08 12.25 -8.89
CA TRP A 19 38.82 12.37 -9.61
C TRP A 19 39.20 12.54 -11.08
N ILE A 20 38.43 11.93 -11.98
CA ILE A 20 38.63 11.80 -13.44
C ILE A 20 39.59 10.63 -13.71
N ILE A 21 39.21 9.43 -14.19
CA ILE A 21 38.25 9.07 -15.24
C ILE A 21 37.75 7.63 -14.95
N PHE A 22 36.58 7.47 -14.34
CA PHE A 22 35.74 6.32 -14.69
C PHE A 22 34.79 6.85 -15.75
N PRO A 23 34.77 6.27 -16.98
CA PRO A 23 33.69 6.59 -17.89
C PRO A 23 32.42 6.08 -17.22
N ALA A 24 31.67 6.98 -16.61
CA ALA A 24 30.27 6.75 -16.37
C ALA A 24 29.70 6.42 -17.75
N ILE A 25 29.32 5.16 -17.97
CA ILE A 25 28.47 4.78 -19.07
C ILE A 25 27.10 5.37 -18.71
N ALA A 26 26.99 6.69 -18.84
CA ALA A 26 25.74 7.42 -18.72
C ALA A 26 24.97 7.21 -20.02
N ASN A 27 24.36 6.03 -20.12
CA ASN A 27 23.19 5.80 -20.93
C ASN A 27 22.20 4.97 -20.09
N ALA A 28 21.92 5.39 -18.86
CA ALA A 28 20.69 4.99 -18.21
C ALA A 28 19.61 5.89 -18.80
N ALA A 29 18.95 5.42 -19.86
CA ALA A 29 17.63 5.94 -20.17
C ALA A 29 16.81 5.79 -18.89
N THR A 30 16.34 6.90 -18.31
CA THR A 30 15.46 6.84 -17.14
C THR A 30 14.22 6.06 -17.56
N CYS A 31 14.06 4.89 -16.98
CA CYS A 31 12.98 3.99 -17.36
C CYS A 31 11.76 4.39 -16.54
N PRO A 32 10.61 4.74 -17.16
CA PRO A 32 9.42 5.07 -16.40
C PRO A 32 9.03 3.89 -15.50
N ALA A 33 8.51 4.20 -14.29
CA ALA A 33 8.09 3.22 -13.30
C ALA A 33 7.12 2.15 -13.85
N CYS A 34 6.38 2.51 -14.91
CA CYS A 34 5.70 1.58 -15.80
C CYS A 34 5.89 2.04 -17.25
N PRO A 35 6.50 1.25 -18.15
CA PRO A 35 6.57 1.59 -19.56
C PRO A 35 5.18 1.52 -20.22
N PRO A 36 4.91 2.36 -21.24
CA PRO A 36 3.69 2.26 -22.04
C PRO A 36 3.52 0.86 -22.61
N GLY A 37 2.40 0.20 -22.27
CA GLY A 37 2.11 -1.18 -22.69
C GLY A 37 2.61 -2.27 -21.74
N GLY A 38 3.06 -1.90 -20.53
CA GLY A 38 3.45 -2.81 -19.46
C GLY A 38 4.76 -3.55 -19.72
N MET A 39 5.15 -4.39 -18.77
CA MET A 39 6.38 -5.18 -18.87
C MET A 39 6.04 -6.60 -19.32
N TRP A 40 6.63 -7.04 -20.42
CA TRP A 40 6.46 -8.40 -20.95
C TRP A 40 7.71 -9.24 -20.74
N SER A 41 7.58 -10.56 -20.59
CA SER A 41 8.72 -11.48 -20.66
C SER A 41 9.32 -11.52 -22.07
N GLU A 42 10.46 -12.18 -22.20
CA GLU A 42 10.92 -12.65 -23.51
C GLU A 42 9.91 -13.61 -24.12
N TRP A 43 9.88 -13.63 -25.45
CA TRP A 43 9.10 -14.60 -26.20
C TRP A 43 9.77 -15.96 -26.11
N VAL A 44 9.08 -16.92 -25.50
CA VAL A 44 9.54 -18.30 -25.37
C VAL A 44 8.95 -19.15 -26.49
N ALA A 45 9.80 -19.92 -27.17
CA ALA A 45 9.40 -20.85 -28.21
C ALA A 45 8.67 -22.07 -27.63
N ASN A 46 7.47 -22.37 -28.13
CA ASN A 46 6.74 -23.59 -27.75
C ASN A 46 7.13 -24.76 -28.67
N GLY A 47 8.28 -25.36 -28.39
CA GLY A 47 8.78 -26.54 -29.09
C GLY A 47 9.95 -26.27 -30.04
N ASN A 48 10.24 -27.23 -30.92
CA ASN A 48 11.36 -27.17 -31.85
C ASN A 48 10.91 -26.63 -33.22
N CYS A 49 11.74 -25.78 -33.83
CA CYS A 49 11.49 -25.30 -35.18
C CYS A 49 11.67 -26.43 -36.20
N ALA A 50 10.72 -26.58 -37.13
CA ALA A 50 10.82 -27.54 -38.22
C ALA A 50 11.93 -27.20 -39.24
N ALA A 51 12.33 -25.93 -39.32
CA ALA A 51 13.43 -25.46 -40.16
C ALA A 51 14.63 -25.02 -39.32
N THR A 52 15.84 -25.38 -39.73
CA THR A 52 17.07 -25.00 -39.03
C THR A 52 17.63 -23.65 -39.49
N CYS A 53 17.25 -23.18 -40.69
CA CYS A 53 17.71 -21.91 -41.24
C CYS A 53 16.69 -21.29 -42.21
N GLY A 54 16.86 -20.00 -42.48
CA GLY A 54 16.20 -19.24 -43.52
C GLY A 54 14.77 -18.80 -43.21
N ALA A 55 14.33 -18.86 -41.95
CA ALA A 55 12.97 -18.48 -41.53
C ALA A 55 11.85 -19.20 -42.31
N CYS A 56 12.05 -20.48 -42.65
CA CYS A 56 11.14 -21.24 -43.53
C CYS A 56 9.98 -21.92 -42.81
N ALA A 57 9.98 -21.89 -41.48
CA ALA A 57 8.91 -22.45 -40.66
C ALA A 57 8.49 -21.42 -39.62
N ASN A 58 7.24 -21.55 -39.16
CA ASN A 58 6.71 -20.75 -38.08
C ASN A 58 6.58 -21.59 -36.82
N LEU A 59 6.74 -20.93 -35.67
CA LEU A 59 6.51 -21.52 -34.36
C LEU A 59 5.64 -20.58 -33.52
N THR A 60 4.86 -21.16 -32.61
CA THR A 60 4.13 -20.40 -31.61
C THR A 60 5.09 -19.98 -30.51
N TYR A 61 5.13 -18.68 -30.24
CA TYR A 61 5.85 -18.11 -29.12
C TYR A 61 4.84 -17.60 -28.09
N THR A 62 5.18 -17.73 -26.82
CA THR A 62 4.40 -17.19 -25.69
C THR A 62 5.24 -16.20 -24.90
N ARG A 63 4.57 -15.24 -24.27
CA ARG A 63 5.15 -14.30 -23.31
C ARG A 63 4.19 -14.06 -22.17
N THR A 64 4.72 -13.71 -21.01
CA THR A 64 3.94 -13.46 -19.80
C THR A 64 3.95 -11.97 -19.48
N CYS A 65 2.80 -11.43 -19.04
CA CYS A 65 2.73 -10.08 -18.53
C CYS A 65 3.32 -10.01 -17.12
N LEU A 66 4.44 -9.31 -16.99
CA LEU A 66 5.24 -9.22 -15.77
C LEU A 66 4.77 -8.10 -14.84
N SER A 67 4.09 -7.09 -15.38
CA SER A 67 3.57 -5.97 -14.59
C SER A 67 2.15 -6.16 -14.08
N SER A 68 1.59 -7.37 -14.18
CA SER A 68 0.22 -7.68 -13.77
C SER A 68 -0.05 -7.44 -12.28
N ALA A 69 0.97 -7.54 -11.43
CA ALA A 69 0.87 -7.28 -9.99
C ALA A 69 1.06 -5.80 -9.61
N ILE A 70 1.38 -4.93 -10.57
CA ILE A 70 1.61 -3.50 -10.34
C ILE A 70 0.31 -2.74 -10.67
N PRO A 71 -0.28 -2.00 -9.71
CA PRO A 71 -1.45 -1.18 -9.96
C PRO A 71 -1.21 -0.21 -11.13
N ASN A 72 -2.19 -0.10 -12.03
CA ASN A 72 -2.17 0.80 -13.19
C ASN A 72 -1.02 0.54 -14.20
N CYS A 73 -0.47 -0.68 -14.25
CA CYS A 73 0.55 -1.07 -15.24
C CYS A 73 0.13 -2.29 -16.08
N PRO A 74 -0.99 -2.21 -16.83
CA PRO A 74 -1.46 -3.34 -17.63
C PRO A 74 -0.53 -3.57 -18.84
N CYS A 75 -0.27 -4.84 -19.15
CA CYS A 75 0.38 -5.18 -20.39
C CYS A 75 -0.59 -5.07 -21.57
N ILE A 76 -0.19 -4.37 -22.63
CA ILE A 76 -0.99 -4.19 -23.83
C ILE A 76 -0.44 -5.08 -24.94
N GLY A 77 -1.31 -5.91 -25.52
CA GLY A 77 -0.99 -6.82 -26.62
C GLY A 77 -1.18 -8.30 -26.28
N ALA A 78 -0.98 -9.17 -27.27
CA ALA A 78 -1.20 -10.61 -27.14
C ALA A 78 -0.08 -11.29 -26.32
N ASN A 79 -0.44 -12.33 -25.56
CA ASN A 79 0.48 -13.21 -24.82
C ASN A 79 1.00 -14.39 -25.66
N SER A 80 0.48 -14.58 -26.88
CA SER A 80 0.85 -15.61 -27.82
C SER A 80 0.94 -15.02 -29.22
N ALA A 81 1.95 -15.41 -29.99
CA ALA A 81 2.12 -14.99 -31.37
C ALA A 81 2.82 -16.09 -32.19
N ILE A 82 2.40 -16.25 -33.44
CA ILE A 82 3.08 -17.11 -34.41
C ILE A 82 4.14 -16.27 -35.10
N LYS A 83 5.40 -16.71 -35.05
CA LYS A 83 6.54 -16.00 -35.67
C LYS A 83 7.43 -16.99 -36.43
N PRO A 84 8.19 -16.51 -37.43
CA PRO A 84 9.20 -17.34 -38.08
C PRO A 84 10.23 -17.84 -37.06
N CYS A 85 10.69 -19.07 -37.25
CA CYS A 85 11.72 -19.71 -36.44
C CYS A 85 12.87 -20.18 -37.34
N GLY A 86 14.04 -20.47 -36.76
CA GLY A 86 15.24 -20.79 -37.55
C GLY A 86 15.67 -19.61 -38.42
N THR A 87 15.71 -18.40 -37.83
CA THR A 87 15.93 -17.16 -38.59
C THR A 87 17.36 -16.98 -39.09
N GLN A 88 18.33 -17.78 -38.65
CA GLN A 88 19.69 -17.73 -39.22
C GLN A 88 19.61 -17.99 -40.73
N ALA A 89 20.20 -17.12 -41.55
CA ALA A 89 20.19 -17.27 -43.00
C ALA A 89 20.88 -18.58 -43.39
N CYS A 90 20.30 -19.31 -44.35
CA CYS A 90 20.96 -20.50 -44.87
C CYS A 90 22.18 -20.12 -45.71
N ASN A 91 23.15 -21.02 -45.77
CA ASN A 91 24.26 -20.89 -46.71
C ASN A 91 23.75 -20.73 -48.13
N TYR A 92 24.43 -19.86 -48.88
CA TYR A 92 24.17 -19.67 -50.31
C TYR A 92 25.24 -20.39 -51.13
N PRO A 93 24.87 -21.18 -52.16
CA PRO A 93 23.51 -21.70 -52.44
C PRO A 93 23.09 -22.77 -51.42
N ARG A 94 21.78 -22.94 -51.18
CA ARG A 94 21.32 -24.10 -50.41
C ARG A 94 21.68 -25.37 -51.16
N THR A 95 22.00 -26.44 -50.44
CA THR A 95 22.16 -27.77 -51.01
C THR A 95 20.94 -28.08 -51.90
N ASN A 96 21.17 -28.13 -53.21
CA ASN A 96 20.21 -28.31 -54.32
C ASN A 96 19.43 -27.07 -54.84
N GLY A 97 20.10 -25.94 -55.14
CA GLY A 97 19.61 -24.98 -56.16
C GLY A 97 19.91 -23.49 -55.94
N PRO A 98 19.53 -22.59 -56.86
CA PRO A 98 19.77 -21.14 -56.78
C PRO A 98 18.74 -20.44 -55.87
N THR A 99 18.41 -21.05 -54.73
CA THR A 99 17.38 -20.53 -53.84
C THR A 99 17.93 -19.43 -52.93
N LYS A 100 17.12 -18.41 -52.68
CA LYS A 100 17.48 -17.28 -51.80
C LYS A 100 17.75 -17.82 -50.38
N PRO A 101 18.68 -17.21 -49.61
CA PRO A 101 18.98 -17.62 -48.24
C PRO A 101 17.75 -17.63 -47.31
N CYS A 102 16.79 -16.74 -47.57
CA CYS A 102 15.59 -16.51 -46.76
C CYS A 102 14.31 -16.91 -47.50
N CYS A 103 13.44 -17.68 -46.83
CA CYS A 103 12.17 -18.20 -47.37
C CYS A 103 11.04 -17.17 -47.33
N ASP A 104 11.12 -16.19 -46.43
CA ASP A 104 10.16 -15.09 -46.27
C ASP A 104 10.35 -13.96 -47.31
N GLY A 105 11.32 -14.11 -48.22
CA GLY A 105 11.65 -13.10 -49.23
C GLY A 105 12.49 -11.94 -48.70
N SER A 106 12.86 -11.95 -47.41
CA SER A 106 13.74 -10.94 -46.83
C SER A 106 15.17 -11.06 -47.37
N THR A 107 15.90 -9.95 -47.34
CA THR A 107 17.35 -9.96 -47.55
C THR A 107 18.04 -10.27 -46.22
N PRO A 108 19.13 -11.08 -46.21
CA PRO A 108 19.87 -11.34 -44.99
C PRO A 108 20.35 -10.04 -44.33
N ILE A 109 20.09 -9.90 -43.04
CA ILE A 109 20.59 -8.81 -42.19
C ILE A 109 21.60 -9.35 -41.19
N VAL A 110 22.57 -8.53 -40.80
CA VAL A 110 23.57 -8.91 -39.80
C VAL A 110 23.04 -8.58 -38.41
N TYR A 111 22.93 -9.60 -37.56
CA TYR A 111 22.58 -9.47 -36.16
C TYR A 111 23.47 -10.40 -35.32
N ASN A 112 24.08 -9.88 -34.25
CA ASN A 112 25.04 -10.61 -33.41
C ASN A 112 26.15 -11.35 -34.21
N ASN A 113 26.75 -10.66 -35.19
CA ASN A 113 27.77 -11.20 -36.12
C ASN A 113 27.34 -12.42 -36.96
N LEU A 114 26.03 -12.70 -37.06
CA LEU A 114 25.47 -13.75 -37.92
C LEU A 114 24.49 -13.13 -38.94
N TYR A 115 24.34 -13.80 -40.09
CA TYR A 115 23.32 -13.44 -41.06
C TYR A 115 21.98 -14.05 -40.66
N HIS A 116 20.93 -13.24 -40.64
CA HIS A 116 19.58 -13.64 -40.29
C HIS A 116 18.57 -13.16 -41.33
N CYS A 117 17.46 -13.87 -41.45
CA CYS A 117 16.29 -13.55 -42.25
C CYS A 117 15.24 -12.85 -41.38
N GLY A 118 14.60 -11.83 -41.95
CA GLY A 118 13.65 -10.96 -41.27
C GLY A 118 14.19 -9.56 -41.02
N THR A 119 13.56 -8.85 -40.08
CA THR A 119 13.91 -7.46 -39.70
C THR A 119 14.66 -7.43 -38.36
N VAL A 120 15.48 -6.40 -38.15
CA VAL A 120 16.21 -6.23 -36.87
C VAL A 120 15.25 -6.18 -35.68
N ALA A 121 14.06 -5.60 -35.86
CA ALA A 121 13.01 -5.57 -34.83
C ALA A 121 12.46 -6.96 -34.44
N GLN A 122 12.59 -7.96 -35.32
CA GLN A 122 12.20 -9.35 -35.03
C GLN A 122 13.32 -10.15 -34.33
N LEU A 123 14.57 -9.71 -34.46
CA LEU A 123 15.76 -10.42 -33.99
C LEU A 123 16.37 -9.82 -32.72
N ALA A 124 16.22 -8.51 -32.55
CA ALA A 124 16.67 -7.85 -31.34
C ALA A 124 15.83 -8.34 -30.16
N PRO A 125 16.44 -8.83 -29.07
CA PRO A 125 15.74 -8.91 -27.80
C PRO A 125 15.27 -7.49 -27.51
N ILE A 126 14.01 -7.37 -27.11
CA ILE A 126 13.50 -6.09 -26.63
C ILE A 126 14.40 -5.76 -25.45
N SER A 127 15.29 -4.77 -25.56
CA SER A 127 16.16 -4.44 -24.44
C SER A 127 15.26 -4.00 -23.29
N TYR A 128 15.18 -4.83 -22.26
CA TYR A 128 14.38 -4.52 -21.10
C TYR A 128 15.04 -3.35 -20.37
N CYS A 129 14.40 -2.21 -20.48
CA CYS A 129 14.60 -1.07 -19.63
C CYS A 129 14.18 -1.47 -18.20
N CYS A 130 15.14 -1.71 -17.29
CA CYS A 130 14.83 -1.89 -15.87
C CYS A 130 14.33 -0.56 -15.30
N PRO A 131 13.16 -0.52 -14.62
CA PRO A 131 12.75 0.66 -13.87
C PRO A 131 13.85 1.09 -12.90
N ASP A 132 14.08 2.38 -12.79
CA ASP A 132 15.05 2.91 -11.83
C ASP A 132 14.65 2.45 -10.41
N ASN A 133 15.59 1.82 -9.69
CA ASN A 133 15.38 1.21 -8.36
C ASN A 133 14.43 0.01 -8.29
N GLY A 134 14.13 -0.62 -9.43
CA GLY A 134 13.25 -1.78 -9.50
C GLY A 134 11.79 -1.46 -9.15
N THR A 135 10.96 -2.49 -9.08
CA THR A 135 9.54 -2.32 -8.74
C THR A 135 9.15 -3.20 -7.58
N TRP A 136 8.57 -2.57 -6.57
CA TRP A 136 8.03 -3.23 -5.39
C TRP A 136 6.53 -3.53 -5.56
N SER A 137 6.06 -4.61 -4.94
CA SER A 137 4.64 -4.80 -4.68
C SER A 137 4.10 -3.74 -3.71
N ALA A 138 2.79 -3.65 -3.59
CA ALA A 138 2.19 -3.00 -2.42
C ALA A 138 2.69 -3.69 -1.13
N TRP A 139 2.79 -2.91 -0.06
CA TRP A 139 3.04 -3.46 1.27
C TRP A 139 1.86 -4.33 1.71
N SER A 140 2.16 -5.43 2.40
CA SER A 140 1.16 -6.21 3.12
C SER A 140 0.52 -5.38 4.22
N ALA A 141 -0.63 -5.85 4.71
CA ALA A 141 -1.17 -5.38 5.99
C ALA A 141 -0.14 -5.55 7.11
N TRP A 142 -0.25 -4.70 8.13
CA TRP A 142 0.56 -4.82 9.34
C TRP A 142 0.17 -6.05 10.13
N LYS A 143 1.15 -6.68 10.77
CA LYS A 143 0.95 -7.83 11.65
C LYS A 143 1.75 -7.66 12.93
N GLU A 144 1.16 -8.03 14.07
CA GLU A 144 1.89 -8.13 15.34
C GLU A 144 2.96 -9.22 15.25
N THR A 145 4.19 -8.88 15.65
CA THR A 145 5.31 -9.82 15.71
C THR A 145 5.08 -10.87 16.81
N ALA A 146 4.42 -10.50 17.91
CA ALA A 146 3.98 -11.42 18.96
C ALA A 146 2.79 -10.82 19.74
N PRO A 147 1.89 -11.66 20.31
CA PRO A 147 0.76 -11.18 21.10
C PRO A 147 1.20 -10.29 22.26
N GLY A 148 0.59 -9.11 22.37
CA GLY A 148 0.85 -8.16 23.47
C GLY A 148 2.16 -7.38 23.35
N LYS A 149 2.87 -7.47 22.23
CA LYS A 149 4.01 -6.60 21.93
C LYS A 149 3.59 -5.45 21.02
N ILE A 150 4.12 -4.25 21.29
CA ILE A 150 4.01 -3.08 20.40
C ILE A 150 5.09 -3.13 19.30
N GLU A 151 5.13 -4.24 18.58
CA GLU A 151 6.06 -4.45 17.49
C GLU A 151 5.28 -5.03 16.31
N TYR A 152 5.25 -4.28 15.22
CA TYR A 152 4.48 -4.59 14.03
C TYR A 152 5.41 -4.71 12.84
N THR A 153 5.15 -5.70 12.00
CA THR A 153 5.91 -5.94 10.77
C THR A 153 5.00 -5.98 9.56
N ARG A 154 5.51 -5.54 8.41
CA ARG A 154 4.88 -5.71 7.10
C ARG A 154 5.93 -6.01 6.05
N ASN A 155 5.51 -6.68 4.98
CA ASN A 155 6.40 -7.16 3.93
C ASN A 155 5.96 -6.66 2.56
N ARG A 156 6.92 -6.55 1.64
CA ARG A 156 6.68 -6.32 0.21
C ARG A 156 7.68 -7.16 -0.60
N ILE A 157 7.31 -7.44 -1.84
CA ILE A 157 8.11 -8.29 -2.73
C ILE A 157 8.67 -7.43 -3.85
N CYS A 158 9.96 -7.57 -4.14
CA CYS A 158 10.55 -6.96 -5.33
C CYS A 158 10.08 -7.75 -6.55
N VAL A 159 9.04 -7.26 -7.22
CA VAL A 159 8.46 -7.93 -8.38
C VAL A 159 9.43 -7.90 -9.57
N SER A 160 10.38 -6.97 -9.60
CA SER A 160 11.36 -6.84 -10.67
C SER A 160 12.61 -7.74 -10.50
N SER A 161 12.85 -8.31 -9.30
CA SER A 161 14.07 -9.09 -9.00
C SER A 161 14.16 -10.39 -9.80
N GLY A 162 13.04 -11.07 -10.03
CA GLY A 162 12.97 -12.27 -10.87
C GLY A 162 13.33 -12.05 -12.35
N TYR A 163 13.51 -10.79 -12.76
CA TYR A 163 13.81 -10.37 -14.13
C TYR A 163 15.16 -9.65 -14.23
N GLY A 164 16.03 -9.79 -13.22
CA GLY A 164 17.37 -9.19 -13.18
C GLY A 164 17.41 -7.73 -12.73
N CYS A 165 16.24 -7.10 -12.51
CA CYS A 165 16.14 -5.73 -12.03
C CYS A 165 16.05 -5.69 -10.50
N GLN A 166 17.15 -5.38 -9.84
CA GLN A 166 17.23 -5.28 -8.38
C GLN A 166 16.41 -4.11 -7.85
N CYS A 167 15.66 -4.33 -6.76
CA CYS A 167 15.00 -3.23 -6.07
C CYS A 167 15.93 -2.58 -5.05
N VAL A 168 15.83 -1.26 -4.89
CA VAL A 168 16.53 -0.54 -3.81
C VAL A 168 15.59 -0.40 -2.60
N GLY A 169 16.11 -0.75 -1.41
CA GLY A 169 15.41 -0.67 -0.14
C GLY A 169 15.06 -2.04 0.46
N GLU A 170 14.38 -2.02 1.61
CA GLU A 170 14.08 -3.24 2.38
C GLU A 170 12.80 -3.93 1.91
N SER A 171 12.76 -5.26 2.01
CA SER A 171 11.55 -6.08 1.78
C SER A 171 10.65 -6.19 3.00
N ALA A 172 11.15 -5.80 4.18
CA ALA A 172 10.43 -5.82 5.43
C ALA A 172 10.55 -4.46 6.13
N GLU A 173 9.50 -4.06 6.83
CA GLU A 173 9.47 -2.84 7.64
C GLU A 173 8.93 -3.17 9.02
N ASN A 174 9.59 -2.64 10.05
CA ASN A 174 9.20 -2.82 11.45
C ASN A 174 8.83 -1.47 12.06
N LYS A 175 7.79 -1.48 12.90
CA LYS A 175 7.29 -0.31 13.62
C LYS A 175 7.08 -0.66 15.09
N PHE A 176 7.53 0.23 15.99
CA PHE A 176 7.44 0.06 17.45
C PHE A 176 6.34 0.93 18.09
N GLU A 177 5.36 1.31 17.28
CA GLU A 177 4.20 2.11 17.67
C GLU A 177 2.98 1.65 16.88
N CYS A 178 1.79 1.96 17.39
CA CYS A 178 0.52 1.55 16.77
C CYS A 178 0.45 1.98 15.29
N PRO A 179 0.11 1.07 14.36
CA PRO A 179 -0.02 1.41 12.95
C PRO A 179 -1.29 2.21 12.62
N CYS A 180 -2.35 2.08 13.42
CA CYS A 180 -3.60 2.80 13.17
C CYS A 180 -3.42 4.32 13.28
N PRO A 181 -4.09 5.09 12.40
CA PRO A 181 -4.19 6.53 12.55
C PRO A 181 -4.98 6.88 13.84
N PRO A 182 -4.72 8.05 14.45
CA PRO A 182 -5.50 8.51 15.60
C PRO A 182 -7.00 8.54 15.30
N LEU A 183 -7.81 8.04 16.24
CA LEU A 183 -9.27 8.09 16.15
C LEU A 183 -9.74 9.56 16.14
N LYS A 184 -10.47 9.94 15.09
CA LYS A 184 -10.86 11.34 14.88
C LYS A 184 -12.13 11.71 15.63
N GLN A 185 -12.32 13.00 15.85
CA GLN A 185 -13.61 13.55 16.23
C GLN A 185 -14.61 13.35 15.06
N SER A 186 -15.84 12.95 15.39
CA SER A 186 -16.92 12.82 14.39
C SER A 186 -17.21 14.15 13.71
N ASP A 187 -17.31 14.10 12.38
CA ASP A 187 -17.80 15.14 11.48
C ASP A 187 -19.26 14.86 11.03
N CYS A 188 -19.91 13.83 11.59
CA CYS A 188 -21.25 13.44 11.22
C CYS A 188 -22.30 14.51 11.59
N VAL A 189 -23.28 14.69 10.70
CA VAL A 189 -24.43 15.57 10.96
C VAL A 189 -25.56 14.73 11.58
N TYR A 190 -26.02 15.14 12.76
CA TYR A 190 -27.17 14.51 13.40
C TYR A 190 -28.47 14.98 12.72
N THR A 191 -29.34 14.04 12.38
CA THR A 191 -30.65 14.33 11.79
C THR A 191 -31.73 13.69 12.67
N PRO A 192 -32.65 14.49 13.25
CA PRO A 192 -32.89 15.92 13.07
C PRO A 192 -31.80 16.83 13.68
N THR A 193 -31.61 18.06 13.17
CA THR A 193 -30.48 18.96 13.52
C THR A 193 -30.60 19.64 14.90
N ASN A 194 -31.31 19.05 15.85
CA ASN A 194 -31.47 19.59 17.21
C ASN A 194 -30.26 19.33 18.12
N LYS A 195 -29.37 18.40 17.72
CA LYS A 195 -28.13 18.12 18.44
C LYS A 195 -26.89 18.54 17.66
N ALA A 196 -25.88 19.00 18.38
CA ALA A 196 -24.56 19.33 17.86
C ALA A 196 -23.52 18.32 18.38
N VAL A 197 -22.46 18.10 17.62
CA VAL A 197 -21.32 17.29 18.07
C VAL A 197 -20.52 18.07 19.13
N TYR A 198 -20.21 17.42 20.24
CA TYR A 198 -19.40 17.98 21.30
C TYR A 198 -17.92 17.92 20.93
N THR A 199 -17.39 19.04 20.42
CA THR A 199 -16.02 19.14 19.89
C THR A 199 -14.98 19.56 20.93
N ALA A 200 -15.41 19.97 22.13
CA ALA A 200 -14.49 20.41 23.19
C ALA A 200 -13.59 19.28 23.72
N ARG A 201 -13.85 18.02 23.34
CA ARG A 201 -13.04 16.87 23.72
C ARG A 201 -12.92 15.87 22.58
N ALA A 202 -11.73 15.82 21.98
CA ALA A 202 -11.38 14.81 21.00
C ALA A 202 -11.08 13.45 21.67
N PRO A 203 -11.23 12.32 20.94
CA PRO A 203 -10.74 11.03 21.40
C PRO A 203 -9.24 11.07 21.70
N GLN A 204 -8.84 10.41 22.78
CA GLN A 204 -7.44 10.33 23.21
C GLN A 204 -6.77 9.13 22.53
N TYR A 205 -5.61 9.36 21.90
CA TYR A 205 -4.84 8.32 21.23
C TYR A 205 -3.60 7.93 22.04
N HIS A 206 -3.48 6.64 22.34
CA HIS A 206 -2.38 6.06 23.12
C HIS A 206 -1.54 5.13 22.21
N ALA A 207 -0.56 5.70 21.50
CA ALA A 207 0.28 4.98 20.54
C ALA A 207 1.01 3.76 21.14
N MET A 208 1.48 3.87 22.40
CA MET A 208 2.19 2.82 23.13
C MET A 208 1.30 1.70 23.66
N GLN A 209 -0.02 1.85 23.60
CA GLN A 209 -0.99 0.83 24.02
C GLN A 209 -1.87 0.37 22.84
N CYS A 210 -1.61 0.92 21.64
CA CYS A 210 -2.42 0.77 20.44
C CYS A 210 -3.93 0.86 20.72
N LYS A 211 -4.28 1.89 21.49
CA LYS A 211 -5.62 2.11 22.06
C LYS A 211 -6.05 3.55 21.82
N ALA A 212 -7.34 3.73 21.57
CA ALA A 212 -8.00 5.03 21.64
C ALA A 212 -9.04 5.02 22.77
N VAL A 213 -9.16 6.13 23.47
CA VAL A 213 -10.15 6.33 24.54
C VAL A 213 -11.06 7.47 24.16
N PHE A 214 -12.35 7.17 24.07
CA PHE A 214 -13.38 8.17 23.87
C PHE A 214 -14.08 8.41 25.22
N LEU A 215 -13.94 9.62 25.75
CA LEU A 215 -14.54 9.99 27.03
C LEU A 215 -15.94 10.55 26.77
N VAL A 216 -16.93 9.83 27.26
CA VAL A 216 -18.34 10.20 27.19
C VAL A 216 -18.71 10.92 28.48
N GLU A 217 -19.26 12.13 28.39
CA GLU A 217 -19.85 12.77 29.56
C GLU A 217 -21.07 11.94 30.00
N THR A 218 -21.26 11.76 31.32
CA THR A 218 -22.39 11.02 31.92
C THR A 218 -23.25 11.89 32.84
N SER A 219 -23.10 13.21 32.75
CA SER A 219 -23.88 14.23 33.46
C SER A 219 -24.25 15.39 32.54
N SER A 220 -25.34 16.12 32.83
CA SER A 220 -25.74 17.30 32.01
C SER A 220 -25.11 18.57 32.57
N PHE A 221 -23.89 18.46 33.09
CA PHE A 221 -23.19 19.56 33.77
C PHE A 221 -22.84 20.66 32.78
N ARG A 222 -22.16 20.34 31.68
CA ARG A 222 -21.75 21.33 30.67
C ARG A 222 -22.90 21.68 29.75
N GLU A 223 -23.46 20.65 29.12
CA GLU A 223 -24.53 20.75 28.13
C GLU A 223 -25.61 19.72 28.39
N THR A 224 -26.70 19.76 27.62
CA THR A 224 -27.78 18.76 27.73
C THR A 224 -27.45 17.55 26.85
N PHE A 225 -26.89 16.51 27.45
CA PHE A 225 -26.38 15.33 26.72
C PHE A 225 -27.36 14.14 26.65
N TYR A 226 -28.25 13.99 27.64
CA TYR A 226 -29.07 12.77 27.76
C TYR A 226 -30.55 13.01 27.59
N ASP A 227 -31.20 11.98 27.07
CA ASP A 227 -32.64 11.86 27.00
C ASP A 227 -33.07 10.56 27.71
N PRO A 228 -34.22 10.55 28.40
CA PRO A 228 -34.76 9.34 29.01
C PRO A 228 -35.21 8.34 27.95
N GLN A 229 -34.83 7.08 28.09
CA GLN A 229 -35.27 5.97 27.25
C GLN A 229 -35.75 4.81 28.12
N THR A 230 -36.81 4.13 27.66
CA THR A 230 -37.31 2.93 28.33
C THR A 230 -36.42 1.74 27.98
N GLY A 231 -35.70 1.23 28.98
CA GLY A 231 -34.88 0.02 28.88
C GLY A 231 -35.71 -1.27 28.92
N ALA A 232 -35.02 -2.42 28.88
CA ALA A 232 -35.62 -3.76 28.71
C ALA A 232 -36.63 -4.18 29.81
N ASN A 233 -36.55 -3.58 31.00
CA ASN A 233 -37.37 -3.93 32.17
C ASN A 233 -38.38 -2.83 32.57
N ASN A 234 -38.81 -1.98 31.62
CA ASN A 234 -39.58 -0.75 31.89
C ASN A 234 -38.85 0.27 32.81
N GLN A 235 -37.55 0.09 33.01
CA GLN A 235 -36.71 1.06 33.70
C GLN A 235 -36.43 2.24 32.78
N ILE A 236 -36.43 3.45 33.33
CA ILE A 236 -35.96 4.64 32.61
C ILE A 236 -34.43 4.66 32.73
N ASP A 237 -33.76 4.47 31.60
CA ASP A 237 -32.32 4.65 31.46
C ASP A 237 -32.05 6.01 30.83
N MET A 238 -31.01 6.68 31.31
CA MET A 238 -30.56 7.93 30.73
C MET A 238 -29.41 7.65 29.77
N VAL A 239 -29.62 8.00 28.50
CA VAL A 239 -28.69 7.65 27.42
C VAL A 239 -28.25 8.88 26.65
N THR A 240 -27.02 8.84 26.16
CA THR A 240 -26.46 9.87 25.27
C THR A 240 -26.37 9.35 23.86
N THR A 241 -26.63 10.23 22.90
CA THR A 241 -26.43 9.96 21.48
C THR A 241 -24.94 10.05 21.16
N VAL A 242 -24.41 9.01 20.50
CA VAL A 242 -23.06 8.99 19.95
C VAL A 242 -23.18 8.66 18.46
N MET A 243 -22.48 9.40 17.62
CA MET A 243 -22.32 9.03 16.22
C MET A 243 -20.90 8.63 15.92
N TYR A 244 -20.75 7.69 15.01
CA TYR A 244 -19.47 7.21 14.55
C TYR A 244 -19.44 7.05 13.03
N LYS A 245 -18.25 7.19 12.45
CA LYS A 245 -18.02 7.09 11.01
C LYS A 245 -17.38 5.76 10.66
N LYS A 246 -17.98 5.03 9.71
CA LYS A 246 -17.47 3.77 9.14
C LYS A 246 -17.65 3.80 7.63
N ASN A 247 -16.59 3.53 6.86
CA ASN A 247 -16.62 3.57 5.39
C ASN A 247 -17.24 4.86 4.84
N ASP A 248 -16.85 6.00 5.43
CA ASP A 248 -17.40 7.34 5.15
C ASP A 248 -18.90 7.53 5.36
N LYS A 249 -19.58 6.58 6.01
CA LYS A 249 -20.98 6.67 6.41
C LYS A 249 -21.12 6.89 7.90
N CYS A 250 -22.14 7.65 8.29
CA CYS A 250 -22.44 7.99 9.67
C CYS A 250 -23.47 7.04 10.25
N TYR A 251 -23.20 6.56 11.45
CA TYR A 251 -24.04 5.64 12.20
C TYR A 251 -24.31 6.23 13.59
N GLU A 252 -25.50 6.00 14.11
CA GLU A 252 -25.91 6.42 15.45
C GLU A 252 -25.92 5.20 16.38
N THR A 253 -25.44 5.39 17.61
CA THR A 253 -25.59 4.45 18.72
C THR A 253 -25.86 5.23 20.01
N LYS A 254 -26.26 4.51 21.07
CA LYS A 254 -26.63 5.12 22.35
C LYS A 254 -25.84 4.48 23.49
N PHE A 255 -25.24 5.31 24.34
CA PHE A 255 -24.53 4.85 25.53
C PHE A 255 -25.37 5.13 26.77
N LYS A 256 -25.56 4.14 27.64
CA LYS A 256 -26.18 4.32 28.97
C LYS A 256 -25.19 4.99 29.90
N THR A 257 -25.73 5.86 30.75
CA THR A 257 -24.93 6.67 31.67
C THR A 257 -25.19 6.30 33.12
N TYR A 258 -26.45 6.30 33.53
CA TYR A 258 -26.88 5.89 34.86
C TYR A 258 -28.24 5.21 34.83
N GLU A 259 -28.55 4.54 35.93
CA GLU A 259 -29.82 3.87 36.18
C GLU A 259 -30.79 4.84 36.87
N GLY A 260 -31.99 5.01 36.29
CA GLY A 260 -33.03 5.91 36.80
C GLY A 260 -33.04 7.29 36.14
N ALA A 261 -33.85 8.20 36.67
CA ALA A 261 -34.11 9.53 36.07
C ALA A 261 -33.27 10.68 36.67
N ALA A 262 -32.30 10.38 37.55
CA ALA A 262 -31.53 11.40 38.27
C ALA A 262 -30.48 12.08 37.38
N ASN A 263 -30.75 13.29 36.90
CA ASN A 263 -29.75 14.13 36.21
C ASN A 263 -28.61 14.48 37.17
N SER A 264 -27.49 13.72 37.14
CA SER A 264 -26.27 14.13 37.85
C SER A 264 -25.76 15.45 37.27
N THR A 265 -25.28 16.31 38.16
CA THR A 265 -24.62 17.59 37.83
C THR A 265 -23.13 17.57 38.17
N ASP A 266 -22.58 16.39 38.49
CA ASP A 266 -21.23 16.28 39.07
C ASP A 266 -20.11 16.28 38.01
N GLY A 267 -20.45 16.42 36.72
CA GLY A 267 -19.47 16.48 35.65
C GLY A 267 -18.80 15.14 35.33
N GLN A 268 -19.44 14.01 35.69
CA GLN A 268 -18.88 12.67 35.52
C GLN A 268 -18.63 12.29 34.05
N MET A 269 -17.64 11.42 33.85
CA MET A 269 -17.25 10.91 32.53
C MET A 269 -16.97 9.41 32.60
N GLN A 270 -17.30 8.72 31.52
CA GLN A 270 -17.03 7.29 31.33
C GLN A 270 -16.11 7.08 30.12
N PRO A 271 -15.00 6.32 30.29
CA PRO A 271 -14.14 5.95 29.17
C PRO A 271 -14.77 4.82 28.34
N VAL A 272 -14.74 5.00 27.03
CA VAL A 272 -15.05 3.96 26.05
C VAL A 272 -13.76 3.63 25.31
N GLU A 273 -13.35 2.37 25.40
CA GLU A 273 -12.08 1.92 24.85
C GLU A 273 -12.24 1.35 23.44
N PHE A 274 -11.32 1.76 22.56
CA PHE A 274 -11.21 1.26 21.20
C PHE A 274 -9.84 0.63 21.00
N LYS A 275 -9.83 -0.58 20.44
CA LYS A 275 -8.63 -1.30 20.01
C LYS A 275 -8.44 -1.13 18.51
N CYS A 276 -7.20 -0.96 18.08
CA CYS A 276 -6.84 -0.90 16.67
C CYS A 276 -6.99 -2.28 16.03
N ASP A 277 -7.75 -2.35 14.93
CA ASP A 277 -7.66 -3.43 13.95
C ASP A 277 -6.56 -3.05 12.95
N ILE A 278 -5.42 -3.71 13.08
CA ILE A 278 -4.21 -3.43 12.29
C ILE A 278 -4.31 -3.86 10.84
N GLU A 279 -5.25 -4.76 10.49
CA GLU A 279 -5.46 -5.19 9.12
C GLU A 279 -6.23 -4.13 8.34
N THR A 280 -7.30 -3.60 8.94
CA THR A 280 -8.14 -2.56 8.33
C THR A 280 -7.67 -1.15 8.63
N MET A 281 -6.74 -0.98 9.58
CA MET A 281 -6.29 0.31 10.14
C MET A 281 -7.46 1.14 10.71
N THR A 282 -8.45 0.46 11.30
CA THR A 282 -9.63 1.08 11.91
C THR A 282 -9.76 0.71 13.37
N TRP A 283 -10.72 1.33 14.06
CA TRP A 283 -10.94 1.13 15.48
C TRP A 283 -12.14 0.23 15.75
N THR A 284 -11.98 -0.67 16.73
CA THR A 284 -13.05 -1.56 17.22
C THR A 284 -13.27 -1.34 18.71
N GLY A 285 -14.52 -1.11 19.11
CA GLY A 285 -14.91 -0.93 20.51
C GLY A 285 -16.25 -1.62 20.79
N THR A 286 -16.59 -1.74 22.07
CA THR A 286 -17.86 -2.35 22.50
C THR A 286 -18.73 -1.30 23.18
N ASN A 287 -19.98 -1.19 22.75
CA ASN A 287 -21.00 -0.46 23.48
C ASN A 287 -21.59 -1.40 24.54
N GLU A 288 -21.19 -1.20 25.80
CA GLU A 288 -21.65 -2.05 26.90
C GLU A 288 -23.15 -1.96 27.19
N TYR A 289 -23.83 -0.92 26.73
CA TYR A 289 -25.27 -0.77 26.92
C TYR A 289 -26.06 -1.62 25.93
N THR A 290 -25.81 -1.43 24.63
CA THR A 290 -26.52 -2.14 23.57
C THR A 290 -25.92 -3.52 23.28
N LYS A 291 -24.77 -3.84 23.88
CA LYS A 291 -23.92 -4.99 23.56
C LYS A 291 -23.49 -5.04 22.08
N GLU A 292 -23.51 -3.89 21.42
CA GLU A 292 -23.08 -3.73 20.03
C GLU A 292 -21.55 -3.66 19.95
N VAL A 293 -20.97 -4.40 19.00
CA VAL A 293 -19.54 -4.28 18.67
C VAL A 293 -19.40 -3.28 17.51
N LEU A 294 -18.83 -2.13 17.82
CA LEU A 294 -18.56 -1.07 16.86
C LEU A 294 -17.27 -1.40 16.12
N THR A 295 -17.35 -1.84 14.86
CA THR A 295 -16.21 -2.21 14.01
C THR A 295 -16.01 -1.23 12.86
N GLY A 296 -14.77 -1.02 12.42
CA GLY A 296 -14.51 -0.15 11.26
C GLY A 296 -14.58 1.35 11.59
N VAL A 297 -14.43 1.72 12.86
CA VAL A 297 -14.63 3.09 13.32
C VAL A 297 -13.42 3.96 12.94
N THR A 298 -13.69 5.11 12.31
CA THR A 298 -12.66 6.07 11.88
C THR A 298 -12.81 7.44 12.55
N ALA A 299 -14.02 7.76 13.00
CA ALA A 299 -14.32 8.94 13.79
C ALA A 299 -15.46 8.65 14.77
N ILE A 300 -15.49 9.33 15.90
CA ILE A 300 -16.55 9.20 16.92
C ILE A 300 -16.80 10.53 17.64
N GLY A 301 -18.04 10.78 18.07
CA GLY A 301 -18.38 11.98 18.82
C GLY A 301 -19.69 11.85 19.58
N GLN A 302 -19.75 12.53 20.73
CA GLN A 302 -20.94 12.64 21.57
C GLN A 302 -21.77 13.83 21.09
N TYR A 303 -23.08 13.71 21.07
CA TYR A 303 -23.98 14.76 20.61
C TYR A 303 -24.81 15.30 21.77
N TYR A 304 -25.00 16.61 21.76
CA TYR A 304 -25.69 17.34 22.83
C TYR A 304 -26.68 18.34 22.25
N THR A 305 -27.69 18.67 23.05
CA THR A 305 -28.58 19.80 22.81
C THR A 305 -28.00 21.01 23.55
N PRO A 306 -27.65 22.11 22.86
CA PRO A 306 -27.13 23.30 23.51
C PRO A 306 -28.11 23.83 24.57
N LYS A 307 -27.60 24.17 25.75
CA LYS A 307 -28.43 24.83 26.77
C LYS A 307 -28.89 26.21 26.28
N PRO A 308 -30.10 26.67 26.66
CA PRO A 308 -30.52 28.04 26.38
C PRO A 308 -29.49 29.02 26.96
N LYS A 309 -29.08 30.02 26.17
CA LYS A 309 -28.26 31.11 26.71
C LYS A 309 -29.04 31.78 27.84
N PRO A 310 -28.43 32.06 29.00
CA PRO A 310 -29.05 32.88 30.02
C PRO A 310 -29.44 34.22 29.36
N THR A 311 -30.73 34.56 29.38
CA THR A 311 -31.16 35.91 29.04
C THR A 311 -30.53 36.83 30.07
N SER A 312 -29.63 37.73 29.64
CA SER A 312 -29.07 38.75 30.51
C SER A 312 -30.20 39.54 31.16
N PRO A 313 -30.16 39.80 32.48
CA PRO A 313 -31.13 40.66 33.13
C PRO A 313 -31.10 42.08 32.57
#